data_AF-A0A397VRA5-F1
#
_entry.id   AF-A0A397VRA5-F1
#
_cell.length_a   1.000
_cell.length_b   1.000
_cell.length_c   1.000
_cell.angle_alpha   90.00
_cell.angle_beta   90.00
_cell.angle_gamma   90.00
#
_symmetry.space_group_name_H-M   'P 1'
#
loop_
_entity.id
_entity.type
_entity.pdbx_description
1 polymer ?
#
loop_
_entity_poly.entity_id
_entity_poly.type
_entity_poly.pdbx_seq_one_letter_code
_entity_poly.pdbx_strand_id
1 'polypeptide(L)'
;MPEERIILNIGGIKYETFRSTLTSQPETLLGIMFRDQNECIKNSVNGNEYCFNRNGELFHYIMEFYRTGKLLFPTMPLWNEHLGSQITYRHLEEELDYFQINKSKLFSPLASQIAKNSIDQYISNLEQSIISNYISFNNKISLSISDKNGPDDYKEYVILTNMKEQIEKHLVETFSELNLKWECQKKYDNNNSWFKINISISSPVEKLLESGSVQSHNTFIQDPINISEEKIILNIGGKKYETFQSILTAQPETLLGTMFQDRNKNMRHPINGNEYFFDRNSEAFYYIMEFYRTGKITFPNESGKVTYKQLEEEFNYFHIPFNKSTVICSSALETIRNNFNTLILAFEELIIYCCNDLRNIITIEIRRSGATRIVETDNGCYHEKSLQKCCLPKFEGLYMFQTLNNMQTQIRNHLVKKFSDLELNWEFSSTYSQIYVSISLSFGNIYKNFK
;
A
#
# COMPACT_ATOMS: atom_id res chain seq x y z
N MET A 1 32.62 -14.07 17.26
CA MET A 1 33.39 -13.95 16.01
C MET A 1 32.49 -13.19 15.03
N PRO A 2 32.98 -12.17 14.31
CA PRO A 2 32.20 -11.53 13.26
C PRO A 2 31.82 -12.57 12.20
N GLU A 3 30.59 -12.47 11.68
CA GLU A 3 30.04 -13.40 10.72
C GLU A 3 30.80 -13.28 9.38
N GLU A 4 31.31 -14.41 8.88
CA GLU A 4 32.12 -14.44 7.66
C GLU A 4 31.27 -14.09 6.43
N ARG A 5 31.61 -13.00 5.75
CA ARG A 5 30.98 -12.58 4.49
C ARG A 5 31.63 -13.29 3.31
N ILE A 6 30.79 -13.76 2.40
CA ILE A 6 31.14 -14.56 1.24
C ILE A 6 30.58 -13.89 0.00
N ILE A 7 31.39 -13.80 -1.05
CA ILE A 7 30.98 -13.34 -2.37
C ILE A 7 30.96 -14.57 -3.30
N LEU A 8 29.79 -14.87 -3.88
CA LEU A 8 29.63 -15.90 -4.90
C LEU A 8 29.52 -15.23 -6.27
N ASN A 9 30.50 -15.44 -7.14
CA ASN A 9 30.51 -14.93 -8.51
C ASN A 9 29.99 -16.02 -9.45
N ILE A 10 28.75 -15.90 -9.89
CA ILE A 10 28.05 -16.90 -10.69
C ILE A 10 27.89 -16.38 -12.11
N GLY A 11 28.69 -16.89 -13.05
CA GLY A 11 28.65 -16.46 -14.46
C GLY A 11 28.91 -14.96 -14.66
N GLY A 12 29.61 -14.30 -13.73
CA GLY A 12 29.87 -12.86 -13.74
C GLY A 12 28.97 -12.03 -12.83
N ILE A 13 27.89 -12.60 -12.26
CA ILE A 13 27.00 -11.92 -11.31
C ILE A 13 27.46 -12.21 -9.88
N LYS A 14 27.69 -11.17 -9.08
CA LYS A 14 28.16 -11.30 -7.69
C LYS A 14 27.00 -11.29 -6.69
N TYR A 15 26.93 -12.32 -5.87
CA TYR A 15 26.00 -12.46 -4.76
C TYR A 15 26.77 -12.40 -3.45
N GLU A 16 26.41 -11.46 -2.59
CA GLU A 16 27.01 -11.36 -1.27
C GLU A 16 26.08 -11.93 -0.19
N THR A 17 26.64 -12.73 0.71
CA THR A 17 25.90 -13.42 1.77
C THR A 17 26.80 -13.75 2.96
N PHE A 18 26.21 -14.24 4.05
CA PHE A 18 26.96 -14.82 5.15
C PHE A 18 27.20 -16.31 4.95
N ARG A 19 28.30 -16.81 5.54
CA ARG A 19 28.60 -18.23 5.65
C ARG A 19 27.45 -19.02 6.28
N SER A 20 26.88 -18.48 7.36
CA SER A 20 25.75 -19.08 8.08
C SER A 20 24.58 -19.39 7.15
N THR A 21 24.26 -18.48 6.23
CA THR A 21 23.21 -18.63 5.21
C THR A 21 23.46 -19.84 4.33
N LEU A 22 24.68 -20.03 3.83
CA LEU A 22 25.02 -21.16 2.96
C LEU A 22 25.01 -22.48 3.75
N THR A 23 25.55 -22.47 4.97
CA THR A 23 25.58 -23.65 5.85
C THR A 23 24.21 -24.03 6.42
N SER A 24 23.19 -23.18 6.26
CA SER A 24 21.81 -23.47 6.69
C SER A 24 21.18 -24.65 5.95
N GLN A 25 21.68 -24.95 4.74
CA GLN A 25 21.27 -26.09 3.90
C GLN A 25 22.45 -27.05 3.77
N PRO A 26 22.81 -27.76 4.85
CA PRO A 26 24.11 -28.40 4.96
C PRO A 26 24.32 -29.57 3.97
N GLU A 27 23.26 -30.12 3.37
CA GLU A 27 23.28 -31.20 2.39
C GLU A 27 23.57 -30.77 0.95
N THR A 28 23.57 -29.47 0.65
CA THR A 28 23.75 -28.96 -0.72
C THR A 28 25.22 -28.71 -1.04
N LEU A 29 25.54 -28.44 -2.31
CA LEU A 29 26.92 -28.17 -2.74
C LEU A 29 27.57 -27.03 -1.91
N LEU A 30 26.91 -25.87 -1.81
CA LEU A 30 27.45 -24.72 -1.09
C LEU A 30 27.42 -24.96 0.43
N GLY A 31 26.38 -25.64 0.94
CA GLY A 31 26.31 -25.99 2.35
C GLY A 31 27.44 -26.91 2.78
N ILE A 32 27.82 -27.88 1.94
CA ILE A 32 29.00 -28.72 2.16
C ILE A 32 30.27 -27.89 2.01
N MET A 33 30.43 -27.14 0.91
CA MET A 33 31.64 -26.38 0.60
C MET A 33 32.05 -25.42 1.74
N PHE A 34 31.08 -24.77 2.38
CA PHE A 34 31.33 -23.79 3.42
C PHE A 34 31.28 -24.33 4.85
N ARG A 35 31.27 -25.64 5.08
CA ARG A 35 31.50 -26.21 6.44
C ARG A 35 32.94 -25.98 6.90
N ASP A 36 33.15 -25.88 8.21
CA ASP A 36 34.48 -25.61 8.80
C ASP A 36 35.51 -26.70 8.45
N GLN A 37 35.04 -27.94 8.25
CA GLN A 37 35.88 -29.10 7.94
C GLN A 37 36.38 -29.10 6.49
N ASN A 38 35.89 -28.18 5.66
CA ASN A 38 36.05 -28.20 4.20
C ASN A 38 36.87 -27.00 3.68
N GLU A 39 37.74 -26.42 4.51
CA GLU A 39 38.67 -25.35 4.08
C GLU A 39 39.51 -25.74 2.85
N CYS A 40 39.89 -27.02 2.73
CA CYS A 40 40.72 -27.51 1.63
C CYS A 40 40.04 -27.50 0.24
N ILE A 41 38.71 -27.34 0.18
CA ILE A 41 37.96 -27.27 -1.08
C ILE A 41 37.56 -25.83 -1.46
N LYS A 42 37.89 -24.84 -0.62
CA LYS A 42 37.60 -23.42 -0.84
C LYS A 42 38.65 -22.78 -1.76
N ASN A 43 38.37 -22.70 -3.05
CA ASN A 43 39.18 -21.93 -4.00
C ASN A 43 38.64 -20.49 -4.11
N SER A 44 39.17 -19.58 -3.29
CA SER A 44 38.77 -18.17 -3.34
C SER A 44 39.67 -17.33 -4.26
N VAL A 45 39.06 -16.39 -4.95
CA VAL A 45 39.71 -15.23 -5.56
C VAL A 45 39.67 -14.13 -4.49
N ASN A 46 40.82 -13.55 -4.13
CA ASN A 46 40.93 -12.46 -3.14
C ASN A 46 40.49 -12.78 -1.69
N GLY A 47 40.41 -14.06 -1.30
CA GLY A 47 40.19 -14.47 0.10
C GLY A 47 38.72 -14.60 0.52
N ASN A 48 37.75 -14.11 -0.26
CA ASN A 48 36.32 -14.25 0.03
C ASN A 48 35.39 -14.38 -1.20
N GLU A 49 35.92 -14.32 -2.43
CA GLU A 49 35.13 -14.45 -3.66
C GLU A 49 35.27 -15.86 -4.27
N TYR A 50 34.17 -16.51 -4.60
CA TYR A 50 34.14 -17.88 -5.12
C TYR A 50 33.41 -17.92 -6.47
N CYS A 51 34.10 -18.38 -7.51
CA CYS A 51 33.62 -18.31 -8.89
C CYS A 51 33.00 -19.62 -9.38
N PHE A 52 31.80 -19.54 -9.96
CA PHE A 52 31.09 -20.66 -10.58
C PHE A 52 30.66 -20.27 -12.00
N ASN A 53 31.02 -21.07 -13.00
CA ASN A 53 30.61 -20.83 -14.39
C ASN A 53 29.21 -21.38 -14.65
N ARG A 54 28.19 -20.72 -14.05
CA ARG A 54 26.77 -21.11 -14.09
C ARG A 54 25.88 -19.91 -14.44
N ASN A 55 24.59 -20.14 -14.59
CA ASN A 55 23.64 -19.07 -14.87
C ASN A 55 23.44 -18.16 -13.64
N GLY A 56 24.05 -16.98 -13.68
CA GLY A 56 23.98 -16.01 -12.59
C GLY A 56 22.57 -15.49 -12.32
N GLU A 57 21.70 -15.36 -13.32
CA GLU A 57 20.33 -14.87 -13.13
C GLU A 57 19.46 -15.90 -12.44
N LEU A 58 19.57 -17.18 -12.84
CA LEU A 58 18.88 -18.28 -12.17
C LEU A 58 19.38 -18.53 -10.76
N PHE A 59 20.66 -18.25 -10.50
CA PHE A 59 21.23 -18.40 -9.18
C PHE A 59 20.56 -17.50 -8.13
N HIS A 60 19.91 -16.41 -8.54
CA HIS A 60 19.07 -15.62 -7.64
C HIS A 60 18.09 -16.51 -6.86
N TYR A 61 17.38 -17.43 -7.55
CA TYR A 61 16.41 -18.32 -6.93
C TYR A 61 17.04 -19.38 -6.04
N ILE A 62 18.24 -19.84 -6.41
CA ILE A 62 19.05 -20.75 -5.59
C ILE A 62 19.47 -20.04 -4.30
N MET A 63 19.93 -18.79 -4.39
CA MET A 63 20.34 -17.99 -3.24
C MET A 63 19.16 -17.69 -2.30
N GLU A 64 17.98 -17.38 -2.84
CA GLU A 64 16.76 -17.22 -2.03
C GLU A 64 16.37 -18.51 -1.30
N PHE A 65 16.62 -19.69 -1.88
CA PHE A 65 16.45 -20.95 -1.19
C PHE A 65 17.39 -21.09 0.02
N TYR A 66 18.66 -20.69 -0.08
CA TYR A 66 19.57 -20.69 1.09
C TYR A 66 19.15 -19.69 2.17
N ARG A 67 18.53 -18.56 1.80
CA ARG A 67 18.05 -17.56 2.75
C ARG A 67 16.78 -17.99 3.48
N THR A 68 15.86 -18.63 2.76
CA THR A 68 14.47 -18.83 3.23
C THR A 68 14.09 -20.30 3.45
N GLY A 69 14.88 -21.24 2.93
CA GLY A 69 14.52 -22.64 2.81
C GLY A 69 13.44 -22.93 1.75
N LYS A 70 13.03 -21.94 0.94
CA LYS A 70 11.96 -22.05 -0.05
C LYS A 70 12.44 -21.65 -1.43
N LEU A 71 12.04 -22.40 -2.45
CA LEU A 71 12.29 -22.03 -3.84
C LEU A 71 11.22 -21.03 -4.30
N LEU A 72 11.60 -19.77 -4.54
CA LEU A 72 10.69 -18.69 -4.92
C LEU A 72 10.77 -18.41 -6.42
N PHE A 73 10.27 -19.32 -7.25
CA PHE A 73 10.35 -19.20 -8.71
C PHE A 73 9.11 -18.48 -9.30
N PRO A 74 9.25 -17.63 -10.35
CA PRO A 74 8.13 -16.89 -10.91
C PRO A 74 7.11 -17.84 -11.54
N THR A 75 5.83 -17.56 -11.31
CA THR A 75 4.69 -18.38 -11.71
C THR A 75 4.33 -18.31 -13.19
N MET A 76 4.74 -17.26 -13.91
CA MET A 76 4.30 -17.01 -15.29
C MET A 76 5.13 -17.60 -16.44
N PRO A 77 6.42 -17.94 -16.35
CA PRO A 77 7.14 -18.50 -17.50
C PRO A 77 7.08 -20.04 -17.58
N LEU A 78 6.49 -20.73 -16.61
CA LEU A 78 6.58 -22.19 -16.51
C LEU A 78 5.96 -22.95 -17.70
N TRP A 79 5.05 -22.34 -18.46
CA TRP A 79 4.25 -23.06 -19.47
C TRP A 79 4.16 -22.35 -20.82
N ASN A 80 4.75 -21.16 -20.96
CA ASN A 80 4.74 -20.40 -22.20
C ASN A 80 6.15 -20.29 -22.78
N GLU A 81 6.60 -21.35 -23.45
CA GLU A 81 7.83 -21.35 -24.27
C GLU A 81 7.81 -20.25 -25.35
N HIS A 82 6.64 -19.68 -25.64
CA HIS A 82 6.43 -18.66 -26.67
C HIS A 82 6.56 -17.20 -26.20
N LEU A 83 6.74 -16.90 -24.90
CA LEU A 83 6.74 -15.51 -24.40
C LEU A 83 8.13 -14.87 -24.24
N GLY A 84 9.19 -15.50 -24.74
CA GLY A 84 10.51 -14.85 -24.84
C GLY A 84 11.28 -14.65 -23.52
N SER A 85 10.87 -15.27 -22.41
CA SER A 85 11.72 -15.33 -21.22
C SER A 85 12.91 -16.25 -21.49
N GLN A 86 14.15 -15.76 -21.34
CA GLN A 86 15.38 -16.54 -21.59
C GLN A 86 15.57 -17.74 -20.64
N ILE A 87 14.76 -17.83 -19.58
CA ILE A 87 14.88 -18.82 -18.51
C ILE A 87 13.67 -19.78 -18.57
N THR A 88 13.94 -21.08 -18.69
CA THR A 88 12.93 -22.16 -18.74
C THR A 88 12.93 -22.98 -17.45
N TYR A 89 11.88 -23.77 -17.22
CA TYR A 89 11.84 -24.75 -16.12
C TYR A 89 13.01 -25.75 -16.20
N ARG A 90 13.39 -26.17 -17.41
CA ARG A 90 14.54 -27.06 -17.62
C ARG A 90 15.85 -26.41 -17.13
N HIS A 91 16.08 -25.14 -17.46
CA HIS A 91 17.27 -24.43 -16.99
C HIS A 91 17.31 -24.34 -15.45
N LEU A 92 16.16 -24.18 -14.79
CA LEU A 92 16.09 -24.22 -13.32
C LEU A 92 16.45 -25.61 -12.76
N GLU A 93 15.92 -26.69 -13.35
CA GLU A 93 16.27 -28.05 -12.92
C GLU A 93 17.76 -28.35 -13.04
N GLU A 94 18.40 -27.88 -14.11
CA GLU A 94 19.85 -28.02 -14.31
C GLU A 94 20.67 -27.30 -13.24
N GLU A 95 20.25 -26.10 -12.80
CA GLU A 95 20.92 -25.39 -11.70
C GLU A 95 20.67 -26.08 -10.35
N LEU A 96 19.45 -26.55 -10.08
CA LEU A 96 19.14 -27.31 -8.85
C LEU A 96 19.99 -28.57 -8.75
N ASP A 97 20.18 -29.28 -9.86
CA ASP A 97 21.03 -30.48 -9.92
C ASP A 97 22.51 -30.13 -9.70
N TYR A 98 23.01 -29.06 -10.33
CA TYR A 98 24.39 -28.61 -10.13
C TYR A 98 24.69 -28.26 -8.66
N PHE A 99 23.80 -27.50 -8.02
CA PHE A 99 23.94 -27.13 -6.60
C PHE A 99 23.51 -28.25 -5.62
N GLN A 100 23.17 -29.43 -6.13
CA GLN A 100 22.81 -30.62 -5.35
C GLN A 100 21.62 -30.39 -4.41
N ILE A 101 20.63 -29.61 -4.86
CA ILE A 101 19.44 -29.32 -4.05
C ILE A 101 18.38 -30.39 -4.30
N ASN A 102 17.84 -30.96 -3.23
CA ASN A 102 16.87 -32.05 -3.34
C ASN A 102 15.50 -31.59 -3.88
N LYS A 103 15.30 -31.83 -5.18
CA LYS A 103 14.07 -31.54 -5.93
C LYS A 103 12.79 -32.11 -5.32
N SER A 104 12.84 -33.32 -4.77
CA SER A 104 11.65 -33.99 -4.19
C SER A 104 11.07 -33.22 -2.99
N LYS A 105 11.90 -32.48 -2.25
CA LYS A 105 11.49 -31.65 -1.12
C LYS A 105 11.05 -30.24 -1.53
N LEU A 106 11.29 -29.85 -2.79
CA LEU A 106 11.06 -28.49 -3.28
C LEU A 106 9.73 -28.32 -4.02
N PHE A 107 9.37 -29.28 -4.89
CA PHE A 107 8.27 -29.06 -5.83
C PHE A 107 6.88 -29.06 -5.19
N SER A 108 6.66 -29.89 -4.17
CA SER A 108 5.38 -29.87 -3.43
C SER A 108 5.19 -28.55 -2.68
N PRO A 109 6.18 -28.05 -1.89
CA PRO A 109 6.11 -26.71 -1.31
C PRO A 109 6.00 -25.59 -2.35
N LEU A 110 6.71 -25.68 -3.47
CA LEU A 110 6.61 -24.71 -4.57
C LEU A 110 5.19 -24.66 -5.14
N ALA A 111 4.62 -25.81 -5.51
CA ALA A 111 3.25 -25.87 -6.04
C ALA A 111 2.22 -25.31 -5.05
N SER A 112 2.37 -25.63 -3.76
CA SER A 112 1.56 -25.05 -2.69
C SER A 112 1.71 -23.53 -2.61
N GLN A 113 2.94 -23.01 -2.68
CA GLN A 113 3.22 -21.58 -2.66
C GLN A 113 2.66 -20.87 -3.90
N ILE A 114 2.71 -21.48 -5.07
CA ILE A 114 2.14 -20.96 -6.32
C ILE A 114 0.62 -20.82 -6.22
N ALA A 115 -0.05 -21.87 -5.71
CA ALA A 115 -1.48 -21.84 -5.48
C ALA A 115 -1.84 -20.75 -4.46
N LYS A 116 -1.11 -20.69 -3.34
CA LYS A 116 -1.27 -19.65 -2.32
C LYS A 116 -1.11 -18.24 -2.90
N ASN A 117 -0.05 -17.99 -3.67
CA ASN A 117 0.19 -16.68 -4.27
C ASN A 117 -0.94 -16.28 -5.25
N SER A 118 -1.49 -17.24 -6.00
CA SER A 118 -2.63 -16.97 -6.89
C SER A 118 -3.88 -16.58 -6.11
N ILE A 119 -4.15 -17.23 -4.98
CA ILE A 119 -5.28 -16.90 -4.09
C ILE A 119 -5.04 -15.54 -3.43
N ASP A 120 -3.84 -15.31 -2.89
CA ASP A 120 -3.47 -14.05 -2.24
C ASP A 120 -3.59 -12.86 -3.21
N GLN A 121 -3.20 -13.03 -4.47
CA GLN A 121 -3.34 -12.00 -5.51
C GLN A 121 -4.82 -11.69 -5.78
N TYR A 122 -5.67 -12.72 -5.91
CA TYR A 122 -7.11 -12.53 -6.08
C TYR A 122 -7.75 -11.80 -4.90
N ILE A 123 -7.43 -12.23 -3.66
CA ILE A 123 -7.89 -11.57 -2.44
C ILE A 123 -7.43 -10.12 -2.39
N SER A 124 -6.15 -9.85 -2.68
CA SER A 124 -5.61 -8.49 -2.71
C SER A 124 -6.36 -7.60 -3.71
N ASN A 125 -6.69 -8.11 -4.91
CA ASN A 125 -7.45 -7.35 -5.89
C ASN A 125 -8.88 -7.05 -5.41
N LEU A 126 -9.53 -8.00 -4.74
CA LEU A 126 -10.84 -7.77 -4.11
C LEU A 126 -10.76 -6.74 -2.98
N GLU A 127 -9.75 -6.83 -2.11
CA GLU A 127 -9.52 -5.87 -1.02
C GLU A 127 -9.36 -4.44 -1.57
N GLN A 128 -8.51 -4.25 -2.59
CA GLN A 128 -8.33 -2.95 -3.23
C GLN A 128 -9.61 -2.45 -3.89
N SER A 129 -10.33 -3.33 -4.58
CA SER A 129 -11.62 -2.99 -5.18
C SER A 129 -12.64 -2.53 -4.14
N ILE A 130 -12.69 -3.20 -2.98
CA ILE A 130 -13.56 -2.82 -1.85
C ILE A 130 -13.17 -1.44 -1.31
N ILE A 131 -11.88 -1.22 -1.04
CA ILE A 131 -11.35 0.04 -0.51
C ILE A 131 -11.65 1.20 -1.46
N SER A 132 -11.35 1.03 -2.75
CA SER A 132 -11.59 2.05 -3.78
C SER A 132 -13.07 2.39 -3.91
N ASN A 133 -13.96 1.38 -3.89
CA ASN A 133 -15.40 1.60 -3.89
C ASN A 133 -15.85 2.34 -2.63
N TYR A 134 -15.36 1.97 -1.44
CA TYR A 134 -15.68 2.62 -0.18
C TYR A 134 -15.27 4.10 -0.17
N ILE A 135 -14.04 4.42 -0.60
CA ILE A 135 -13.54 5.81 -0.74
C ILE A 135 -14.40 6.60 -1.73
N SER A 136 -14.91 5.95 -2.77
CA SER A 136 -15.83 6.55 -3.75
C SER A 136 -17.29 6.66 -3.27
N PHE A 137 -17.55 6.38 -1.99
CA PHE A 137 -18.90 6.34 -1.39
C PHE A 137 -19.83 5.25 -1.95
N ASN A 138 -19.28 4.25 -2.64
CA ASN A 138 -20.04 3.08 -3.06
C ASN A 138 -19.95 1.96 -2.02
N ASN A 139 -20.97 1.85 -1.19
CA ASN A 139 -21.04 0.82 -0.14
C ASN A 139 -21.80 -0.45 -0.55
N LYS A 140 -22.14 -0.59 -1.84
CA LYS A 140 -22.78 -1.77 -2.42
C LYS A 140 -22.10 -2.17 -3.73
N ILE A 141 -21.40 -3.29 -3.72
CA ILE A 141 -20.63 -3.78 -4.86
C ILE A 141 -21.30 -5.05 -5.38
N SER A 142 -21.49 -5.13 -6.70
CA SER A 142 -21.99 -6.33 -7.37
C SER A 142 -21.00 -6.77 -8.45
N LEU A 143 -20.57 -8.02 -8.36
CA LEU A 143 -19.62 -8.64 -9.29
C LEU A 143 -20.25 -9.88 -9.94
N SER A 144 -19.87 -10.15 -11.18
CA SER A 144 -20.30 -11.31 -11.96
C SER A 144 -19.07 -11.96 -12.59
N ILE A 145 -18.69 -13.16 -12.11
CA ILE A 145 -17.50 -13.87 -12.56
C ILE A 145 -17.92 -15.16 -13.26
N SER A 146 -17.60 -15.31 -14.55
CA SER A 146 -18.05 -16.42 -15.42
C SER A 146 -16.90 -17.33 -15.83
N ASP A 147 -17.20 -18.58 -16.12
CA ASP A 147 -16.26 -19.57 -16.65
C ASP A 147 -15.88 -19.35 -18.13
N LYS A 148 -16.43 -18.34 -18.83
CA LYS A 148 -16.27 -18.17 -20.29
C LYS A 148 -15.79 -16.80 -20.77
N ASN A 149 -15.62 -15.83 -19.89
CA ASN A 149 -15.30 -14.45 -20.26
C ASN A 149 -13.82 -14.18 -20.59
N GLY A 150 -12.93 -15.15 -20.37
CA GLY A 150 -11.50 -15.03 -20.64
C GLY A 150 -10.64 -15.90 -19.71
N PRO A 151 -9.32 -15.98 -19.95
CA PRO A 151 -8.41 -16.76 -19.11
C PRO A 151 -8.34 -16.25 -17.65
N ASP A 152 -8.41 -14.93 -17.44
CA ASP A 152 -8.41 -14.33 -16.11
C ASP A 152 -9.71 -14.62 -15.36
N ASP A 153 -10.87 -14.35 -15.97
CA ASP A 153 -12.19 -14.69 -15.41
C ASP A 153 -12.33 -16.19 -15.10
N TYR A 154 -11.78 -17.07 -15.94
CA TYR A 154 -11.78 -18.51 -15.68
C TYR A 154 -10.96 -18.86 -14.43
N LYS A 155 -9.79 -18.25 -14.25
CA LYS A 155 -8.96 -18.46 -13.06
C LYS A 155 -9.68 -18.00 -11.79
N GLU A 156 -10.31 -16.83 -11.81
CA GLU A 156 -11.11 -16.33 -10.69
C GLU A 156 -12.32 -17.22 -10.38
N TYR A 157 -13.01 -17.69 -11.43
CA TYR A 157 -14.12 -18.62 -11.31
C TYR A 157 -13.69 -19.95 -10.64
N VAL A 158 -12.52 -20.48 -11.02
CA VAL A 158 -11.95 -21.69 -10.41
C VAL A 158 -11.56 -21.44 -8.95
N ILE A 159 -10.96 -20.28 -8.64
CA ILE A 159 -10.64 -19.90 -7.25
C ILE A 159 -11.90 -19.87 -6.40
N LEU A 160 -12.95 -19.17 -6.85
CA LEU A 160 -14.23 -19.08 -6.13
C LEU A 160 -14.90 -20.44 -5.97
N THR A 161 -14.85 -21.29 -7.00
CA THR A 161 -15.42 -22.65 -6.93
C THR A 161 -14.81 -23.46 -5.80
N ASN A 162 -13.51 -23.30 -5.53
CA ASN A 162 -12.80 -24.08 -4.53
C ASN A 162 -12.66 -23.39 -3.16
N MET A 163 -12.66 -22.06 -3.11
CA MET A 163 -12.21 -21.29 -1.94
C MET A 163 -13.21 -20.23 -1.45
N LYS A 164 -14.46 -20.20 -1.95
CA LYS A 164 -15.43 -19.13 -1.63
C LYS A 164 -15.62 -18.89 -0.12
N GLU A 165 -15.64 -19.95 0.70
CA GLU A 165 -15.95 -19.85 2.13
C GLU A 165 -14.75 -19.26 2.90
N GLN A 166 -13.54 -19.64 2.51
CA GLN A 166 -12.30 -19.09 3.07
C GLN A 166 -12.12 -17.62 2.67
N ILE A 167 -12.44 -17.28 1.42
CA ILE A 167 -12.40 -15.90 0.92
C ILE A 167 -13.42 -15.03 1.64
N GLU A 168 -14.66 -15.53 1.80
CA GLU A 168 -15.70 -14.86 2.57
C GLU A 168 -15.23 -14.58 4.01
N LYS A 169 -14.76 -15.60 4.71
CA LYS A 169 -14.26 -15.47 6.08
C LYS A 169 -13.15 -14.43 6.17
N HIS A 170 -12.15 -14.51 5.29
CA HIS A 170 -11.02 -13.59 5.24
C HIS A 170 -11.47 -12.14 5.02
N LEU A 171 -12.39 -11.89 4.08
CA LEU A 171 -12.87 -10.54 3.79
C LEU A 171 -13.74 -9.98 4.92
N VAL A 172 -14.60 -10.81 5.53
CA VAL A 172 -15.42 -10.38 6.68
C VAL A 172 -14.56 -10.01 7.89
N GLU A 173 -13.50 -10.78 8.16
CA GLU A 173 -12.53 -10.45 9.22
C GLU A 173 -11.73 -9.18 8.89
N THR A 174 -11.23 -9.08 7.65
CA THR A 174 -10.43 -7.96 7.15
C THR A 174 -11.19 -6.64 7.16
N PHE A 175 -12.50 -6.64 6.92
CA PHE A 175 -13.34 -5.43 6.86
C PHE A 175 -14.38 -5.38 7.99
N SER A 176 -14.09 -6.04 9.10
CA SER A 176 -14.99 -6.13 10.27
C SER A 176 -15.37 -4.77 10.85
N GLU A 177 -14.45 -3.79 10.89
CA GLU A 177 -14.72 -2.42 11.35
C GLU A 177 -15.72 -1.67 10.45
N LEU A 178 -15.84 -2.11 9.20
CA LEU A 178 -16.77 -1.57 8.22
C LEU A 178 -18.06 -2.40 8.12
N ASN A 179 -18.21 -3.45 8.94
CA ASN A 179 -19.34 -4.40 8.93
C ASN A 179 -19.62 -4.99 7.53
N LEU A 180 -18.58 -5.47 6.86
CA LEU A 180 -18.72 -6.10 5.56
C LEU A 180 -19.65 -7.31 5.63
N LYS A 181 -20.61 -7.37 4.69
CA LYS A 181 -21.46 -8.52 4.43
C LYS A 181 -21.21 -9.02 3.02
N TRP A 182 -21.02 -10.33 2.89
CA TRP A 182 -20.75 -11.02 1.65
C TRP A 182 -21.90 -11.95 1.31
N GLU A 183 -22.37 -11.88 0.07
CA GLU A 183 -23.37 -12.82 -0.46
C GLU A 183 -22.87 -13.34 -1.82
N CYS A 184 -22.59 -14.64 -1.91
CA CYS A 184 -22.11 -15.26 -3.13
C CYS A 184 -23.02 -16.41 -3.56
N GLN A 185 -23.60 -16.30 -4.76
CA GLN A 185 -24.49 -17.31 -5.35
C GLN A 185 -23.91 -17.81 -6.66
N LYS A 186 -23.77 -19.14 -6.77
CA LYS A 186 -23.46 -19.77 -8.05
C LYS A 186 -24.73 -19.90 -8.88
N LYS A 187 -24.69 -19.42 -10.11
CA LYS A 187 -25.80 -19.41 -11.06
C LYS A 187 -25.43 -20.19 -12.31
N TYR A 188 -26.49 -20.64 -12.99
CA TYR A 188 -26.40 -21.42 -14.22
C TYR A 188 -27.46 -20.93 -15.20
N ASP A 189 -27.07 -20.85 -16.46
CA ASP A 189 -27.98 -20.78 -17.62
C ASP A 189 -27.51 -21.85 -18.63
N ASN A 190 -28.34 -22.18 -19.62
CA ASN A 190 -28.31 -23.29 -20.59
C ASN A 190 -26.94 -23.72 -21.15
N ASN A 191 -25.86 -22.96 -20.97
CA ASN A 191 -24.46 -23.37 -21.11
C ASN A 191 -23.43 -22.49 -20.34
N ASN A 192 -23.83 -21.65 -19.37
CA ASN A 192 -22.93 -20.72 -18.67
C ASN A 192 -23.03 -20.92 -17.15
N SER A 193 -21.89 -20.96 -16.46
CA SER A 193 -21.86 -20.90 -14.99
C SER A 193 -21.12 -19.66 -14.53
N TRP A 194 -21.71 -18.96 -13.56
CA TRP A 194 -21.12 -17.74 -13.03
C TRP A 194 -21.45 -17.55 -11.56
N PHE A 195 -20.60 -16.81 -10.86
CA PHE A 195 -20.83 -16.37 -9.50
C PHE A 195 -21.38 -14.94 -9.49
N LYS A 196 -22.55 -14.78 -8.87
CA LYS A 196 -23.07 -13.47 -8.47
C LYS A 196 -22.61 -13.16 -7.06
N ILE A 197 -21.78 -12.14 -6.91
CA ILE A 197 -21.28 -11.69 -5.62
C ILE A 197 -21.88 -10.33 -5.34
N ASN A 198 -22.51 -10.17 -4.18
CA ASN A 198 -22.90 -8.87 -3.65
C ASN A 198 -22.13 -8.63 -2.35
N ILE A 199 -21.52 -7.46 -2.24
CA ILE A 199 -20.83 -7.00 -1.04
C ILE A 199 -21.56 -5.75 -0.56
N SER A 200 -21.89 -5.71 0.73
CA SER A 200 -22.44 -4.50 1.36
C SER A 200 -21.64 -4.13 2.59
N ILE A 201 -21.44 -2.82 2.79
CA ILE A 201 -20.56 -2.26 3.81
C ILE A 201 -21.28 -1.08 4.46
N SER A 202 -20.89 -0.72 5.69
CA SER A 202 -21.41 0.46 6.40
C SER A 202 -21.23 1.74 5.57
N SER A 203 -22.11 2.72 5.76
CA SER A 203 -22.01 3.99 5.05
C SER A 203 -20.72 4.72 5.41
N PRO A 204 -19.91 5.17 4.43
CA PRO A 204 -18.73 5.99 4.69
C PRO A 204 -19.06 7.31 5.39
N VAL A 205 -20.21 7.91 5.07
CA VAL A 205 -20.66 9.16 5.71
C VAL A 205 -20.97 8.93 7.19
N GLU A 206 -21.75 7.90 7.51
CA GLU A 206 -22.10 7.58 8.90
C GLU A 206 -20.84 7.26 9.72
N LYS A 207 -19.97 6.41 9.18
CA LYS A 207 -18.71 6.02 9.85
C LYS A 207 -17.78 7.22 10.07
N LEU A 208 -17.71 8.14 9.10
CA LEU A 208 -16.93 9.38 9.24
C LEU A 208 -17.50 10.26 10.37
N LEU A 209 -18.82 10.40 10.46
CA LEU A 209 -19.49 11.19 11.50
C LEU A 209 -19.32 10.56 12.90
N GLU A 210 -19.42 9.23 13.01
CA GLU A 210 -19.15 8.49 14.24
C GLU A 210 -17.70 8.64 14.71
N SER A 211 -16.74 8.69 13.76
CA SER A 211 -15.32 8.90 14.08
C SER A 211 -15.01 10.31 14.60
N GLY A 212 -15.97 11.24 14.50
CA GLY A 212 -15.84 12.66 14.84
C GLY A 212 -15.68 12.98 16.34
N SER A 213 -15.63 11.98 17.22
CA SER A 213 -15.46 12.17 18.67
C SER A 213 -14.37 11.29 19.31
N VAL A 214 -13.57 10.56 18.53
CA VAL A 214 -12.50 9.70 19.07
C VAL A 214 -11.21 9.88 18.27
N GLN A 215 -10.57 11.04 18.40
CA GLN A 215 -9.12 11.13 18.25
C GLN A 215 -8.48 10.76 19.59
N SER A 216 -8.56 9.48 19.96
CA SER A 216 -7.65 8.88 20.94
C SER A 216 -6.73 7.92 20.18
N HIS A 217 -5.92 8.46 19.29
CA HIS A 217 -4.79 7.73 18.72
C HIS A 217 -3.56 8.51 19.12
N ASN A 218 -2.65 7.83 19.83
CA ASN A 218 -1.37 8.34 20.30
C ASN A 218 -0.64 9.03 19.14
N THR A 219 -0.86 10.32 18.96
CA THR A 219 0.04 11.14 18.16
C THR A 219 1.31 11.10 18.98
N PHE A 220 2.36 10.43 18.50
CA PHE A 220 3.64 10.49 19.19
C PHE A 220 4.03 11.96 19.21
N ILE A 221 3.89 12.57 20.39
CA ILE A 221 4.40 13.90 20.65
C ILE A 221 5.90 13.71 20.54
N GLN A 222 6.46 14.02 19.37
CA GLN A 222 7.90 14.08 19.23
C GLN A 222 8.35 15.28 20.05
N ASP A 223 8.97 15.00 21.20
CA ASP A 223 9.74 16.01 21.90
C ASP A 223 10.78 16.59 20.91
N PRO A 224 11.07 17.90 20.97
CA PRO A 224 12.04 18.51 20.09
C PRO A 224 13.36 17.73 20.13
N ILE A 225 13.83 17.32 18.93
CA ILE A 225 15.00 16.46 18.74
C ILE A 225 16.15 17.00 19.58
N ASN A 226 16.58 16.22 20.57
CA ASN A 226 17.77 16.56 21.33
C ASN A 226 19.00 16.33 20.44
N ILE A 227 19.62 17.41 19.98
CA ILE A 227 20.76 17.38 19.04
C ILE A 227 21.99 16.67 19.67
N SER A 228 22.02 16.48 20.99
CA SER A 228 23.07 15.71 21.67
C SER A 228 22.86 14.19 21.61
N GLU A 229 21.76 13.71 21.05
CA GLU A 229 21.45 12.29 20.97
C GLU A 229 22.24 11.61 19.84
N GLU A 230 22.82 10.45 20.14
CA GLU A 230 23.59 9.67 19.18
C GLU A 230 22.68 9.12 18.06
N LYS A 231 23.10 9.35 16.81
CA LYS A 231 22.43 8.79 15.64
C LYS A 231 22.72 7.31 15.49
N ILE A 232 21.66 6.55 15.25
CA ILE A 232 21.70 5.13 14.91
C ILE A 232 21.55 4.96 13.41
N ILE A 233 22.37 4.09 12.82
CA ILE A 233 22.28 3.71 11.42
C ILE A 233 21.68 2.30 11.35
N LEU A 234 20.48 2.17 10.78
CA LEU A 234 19.86 0.88 10.47
C LEU A 234 20.12 0.55 9.00
N ASN A 235 20.97 -0.42 8.72
CA ASN A 235 21.23 -0.91 7.37
C ASN A 235 20.28 -2.07 7.07
N ILE A 236 19.25 -1.81 6.28
CA ILE A 236 18.21 -2.77 5.93
C ILE A 236 18.45 -3.25 4.51
N GLY A 237 18.90 -4.50 4.33
CA GLY A 237 19.15 -5.09 3.02
C GLY A 237 20.11 -4.27 2.14
N GLY A 238 21.06 -3.55 2.75
CA GLY A 238 22.01 -2.66 2.06
C GLY A 238 21.63 -1.17 2.05
N LYS A 239 20.36 -0.81 2.35
CA LYS A 239 19.90 0.59 2.41
C LYS A 239 20.01 1.12 3.83
N LYS A 240 20.66 2.26 4.00
CA LYS A 240 20.89 2.88 5.31
C LYS A 240 19.77 3.86 5.67
N TYR A 241 19.17 3.66 6.83
CA TYR A 241 18.21 4.55 7.48
C TYR A 241 18.86 5.15 8.72
N GLU A 242 18.90 6.48 8.79
CA GLU A 242 19.37 7.19 9.98
C GLU A 242 18.19 7.61 10.85
N THR A 243 18.31 7.38 12.17
CA THR A 243 17.32 7.78 13.17
C THR A 243 17.97 8.00 14.54
N PHE A 244 17.17 8.41 15.52
CA PHE A 244 17.59 8.59 16.91
C PHE A 244 17.11 7.43 17.80
N GLN A 245 17.81 7.18 18.91
CA GLN A 245 17.43 6.15 19.88
C GLN A 245 16.03 6.40 20.44
N SER A 246 15.72 7.65 20.78
CA SER A 246 14.45 8.14 21.30
C SER A 246 13.28 7.74 20.42
N ILE A 247 13.38 7.96 19.11
CA ILE A 247 12.37 7.59 18.11
C ILE A 247 12.06 6.09 18.15
N LEU A 248 13.09 5.23 18.27
CA LEU A 248 12.87 3.79 18.34
C LEU A 248 12.30 3.38 19.71
N THR A 249 12.89 3.90 20.79
CA THR A 249 12.49 3.56 22.17
C THR A 249 11.12 4.08 22.58
N ALA A 250 10.56 5.02 21.82
CA ALA A 250 9.19 5.51 22.01
C ALA A 250 8.14 4.38 21.88
N GLN A 251 8.46 3.29 21.18
CA GLN A 251 7.59 2.11 21.01
C GLN A 251 8.25 0.86 21.61
N PRO A 252 8.33 0.75 22.95
CA PRO A 252 9.13 -0.25 23.64
C PRO A 252 8.68 -1.70 23.38
N GLU A 253 7.45 -1.93 22.95
CA GLU A 253 6.88 -3.24 22.62
C GLU A 253 7.36 -3.82 21.28
N THR A 254 7.91 -2.97 20.42
CA THR A 254 8.43 -3.38 19.10
C THR A 254 9.83 -3.96 19.18
N LEU A 255 10.29 -4.64 18.12
CA LEU A 255 11.63 -5.21 18.05
C LEU A 255 12.72 -4.13 18.22
N LEU A 256 12.67 -3.06 17.42
CA LEU A 256 13.68 -2.00 17.49
C LEU A 256 13.53 -1.22 18.80
N GLY A 257 12.31 -0.89 19.21
CA GLY A 257 12.10 -0.20 20.47
C GLY A 257 12.57 -0.97 21.69
N THR A 258 12.46 -2.31 21.70
CA THR A 258 13.07 -3.18 22.70
C THR A 258 14.58 -3.18 22.58
N MET A 259 15.12 -3.44 21.39
CA MET A 259 16.57 -3.57 21.14
C MET A 259 17.35 -2.32 21.56
N PHE A 260 16.77 -1.14 21.32
CA PHE A 260 17.40 0.15 21.58
C PHE A 260 17.08 0.74 22.96
N GLN A 261 16.42 0.01 23.86
CA GLN A 261 16.38 0.39 25.29
C GLN A 261 17.76 0.33 25.94
N ASP A 262 18.03 1.21 26.91
CA ASP A 262 19.33 1.26 27.61
C ASP A 262 19.68 -0.06 28.31
N ARG A 263 18.67 -0.75 28.87
CA ARG A 263 18.84 -2.07 29.50
C ARG A 263 19.38 -3.15 28.56
N ASN A 264 19.20 -2.97 27.24
CA ASN A 264 19.58 -3.95 26.22
C ASN A 264 20.86 -3.57 25.46
N LYS A 265 21.61 -2.55 25.91
CA LYS A 265 22.86 -2.11 25.29
C LYS A 265 23.86 -3.25 25.04
N ASN A 266 23.94 -4.22 25.95
CA ASN A 266 24.88 -5.35 25.83
C ASN A 266 24.50 -6.37 24.72
N MET A 267 23.26 -6.33 24.23
CA MET A 267 22.77 -7.21 23.16
C MET A 267 22.96 -6.58 21.76
N ARG A 268 23.46 -5.33 21.72
CA ARG A 268 23.70 -4.60 20.49
C ARG A 268 25.03 -5.04 19.89
N HIS A 269 25.00 -5.41 18.62
CA HIS A 269 26.20 -5.77 17.87
C HIS A 269 26.36 -4.84 16.66
N PRO A 270 26.72 -3.56 16.89
CA PRO A 270 26.94 -2.62 15.79
C PRO A 270 28.18 -2.99 15.00
N ILE A 271 28.08 -2.82 13.70
CA ILE A 271 29.18 -2.81 12.73
C ILE A 271 29.67 -1.36 12.63
N ASN A 272 30.97 -1.16 12.43
CA ASN A 272 31.56 0.18 12.25
C ASN A 272 31.22 1.20 13.36
N GLY A 273 30.94 0.73 14.58
CA GLY A 273 30.65 1.57 15.75
C GLY A 273 29.17 1.85 15.99
N ASN A 274 28.36 2.11 14.96
CA ASN A 274 26.95 2.51 15.13
C ASN A 274 25.97 1.98 14.05
N GLU A 275 26.40 1.07 13.19
CA GLU A 275 25.60 0.53 12.08
C GLU A 275 25.03 -0.86 12.41
N TYR A 276 23.72 -1.02 12.32
CA TYR A 276 23.00 -2.26 12.63
C TYR A 276 22.42 -2.85 11.35
N PHE A 277 22.93 -4.02 10.95
CA PHE A 277 22.50 -4.68 9.72
C PHE A 277 21.32 -5.62 9.95
N PHE A 278 20.30 -5.52 9.10
CA PHE A 278 19.15 -6.41 9.03
C PHE A 278 18.98 -6.88 7.58
N ASP A 279 19.03 -8.19 7.35
CA ASP A 279 18.82 -8.79 6.02
C ASP A 279 17.32 -8.85 5.67
N ARG A 280 16.70 -7.67 5.51
CA ARG A 280 15.24 -7.47 5.35
C ARG A 280 14.89 -6.56 4.15
N ASN A 281 13.61 -6.48 3.80
CA ASN A 281 13.13 -5.67 2.68
C ASN A 281 13.21 -4.17 2.99
N SER A 282 14.13 -3.48 2.32
CA SER A 282 14.39 -2.06 2.57
C SER A 282 13.29 -1.11 2.11
N GLU A 283 12.50 -1.46 1.08
CA GLU A 283 11.40 -0.60 0.61
C GLU A 283 10.20 -0.71 1.55
N ALA A 284 9.90 -1.90 2.07
CA ALA A 284 8.85 -2.09 3.07
C ALA A 284 9.21 -1.41 4.40
N PHE A 285 10.50 -1.39 4.76
CA PHE A 285 10.98 -0.75 5.98
C PHE A 285 10.71 0.76 6.06
N TYR A 286 10.51 1.44 4.92
CA TYR A 286 10.07 2.84 4.92
C TYR A 286 8.81 3.05 5.77
N TYR A 287 7.81 2.18 5.61
CA TYR A 287 6.55 2.25 6.36
C TYR A 287 6.73 1.93 7.85
N ILE A 288 7.66 1.02 8.17
CA ILE A 288 8.06 0.75 9.55
C ILE A 288 8.63 2.02 10.20
N MET A 289 9.50 2.74 9.49
CA MET A 289 10.07 4.00 10.00
C MET A 289 9.03 5.12 10.12
N GLU A 290 8.08 5.22 9.18
CA GLU A 290 6.98 6.19 9.30
C GLU A 290 6.09 5.90 10.51
N PHE A 291 5.89 4.63 10.88
CA PHE A 291 5.23 4.27 12.13
C PHE A 291 5.98 4.82 13.35
N TYR A 292 7.29 4.62 13.48
CA TYR A 292 8.05 5.18 14.62
C TYR A 292 8.03 6.72 14.65
N ARG A 293 7.94 7.37 13.49
CA ARG A 293 7.89 8.83 13.40
C ARG A 293 6.51 9.38 13.79
N THR A 294 5.45 8.80 13.26
CA THR A 294 4.12 9.41 13.30
C THR A 294 3.15 8.73 14.26
N GLY A 295 3.42 7.48 14.64
CA GLY A 295 2.49 6.59 15.32
C GLY A 295 1.34 6.10 14.48
N LYS A 296 1.36 6.41 13.17
CA LYS A 296 0.35 5.97 12.23
C LYS A 296 0.91 4.86 11.34
N ILE A 297 0.12 3.82 11.17
CA ILE A 297 0.37 2.80 10.14
C ILE A 297 -0.22 3.31 8.84
N THR A 298 0.62 3.49 7.83
CA THR A 298 0.20 3.83 6.47
C THR A 298 0.48 2.66 5.55
N PHE A 299 -0.45 2.33 4.65
CA PHE A 299 -0.23 1.31 3.64
C PHE A 299 0.25 1.93 2.30
N PRO A 300 1.01 1.16 1.50
CA PRO A 300 1.33 1.54 0.13
C PRO A 300 0.03 1.77 -0.67
N ASN A 301 0.04 2.81 -1.50
CA ASN A 301 -0.98 3.02 -2.53
C ASN A 301 -0.73 2.06 -3.72
N GLU A 302 -1.71 1.96 -4.63
CA GLU A 302 -1.70 1.01 -5.75
C GLU A 302 -0.45 1.10 -6.66
N SER A 303 0.26 2.24 -6.66
CA SER A 303 1.51 2.47 -7.41
C SER A 303 2.80 2.14 -6.66
N GLY A 304 2.71 1.63 -5.42
CA GLY A 304 3.86 1.40 -4.55
C GLY A 304 4.74 0.22 -4.99
N LYS A 305 6.05 0.31 -4.69
CA LYS A 305 7.03 -0.79 -4.89
C LYS A 305 6.85 -1.97 -3.91
N VAL A 306 5.96 -1.84 -2.94
CA VAL A 306 5.77 -2.77 -1.83
C VAL A 306 4.32 -3.20 -1.82
N THR A 307 4.09 -4.51 -1.79
CA THR A 307 2.75 -5.08 -1.67
C THR A 307 2.27 -5.09 -0.20
N TYR A 308 0.95 -5.13 0.03
CA TYR A 308 0.38 -5.26 1.38
C TYR A 308 1.01 -6.43 2.16
N LYS A 309 1.13 -7.59 1.51
CA LYS A 309 1.67 -8.81 2.13
C LYS A 309 3.14 -8.67 2.52
N GLN A 310 3.97 -8.07 1.66
CA GLN A 310 5.37 -7.80 2.00
C GLN A 310 5.48 -6.87 3.20
N LEU A 311 4.61 -5.85 3.29
CA LEU A 311 4.61 -4.96 4.43
C LEU A 311 4.12 -5.65 5.72
N GLU A 312 3.10 -6.51 5.62
CA GLU A 312 2.61 -7.32 6.74
C GLU A 312 3.69 -8.29 7.27
N GLU A 313 4.47 -8.91 6.40
CA GLU A 313 5.62 -9.74 6.78
C GLU A 313 6.67 -8.93 7.56
N GLU A 314 6.93 -7.68 7.16
CA GLU A 314 7.84 -6.80 7.93
C GLU A 314 7.22 -6.32 9.25
N PHE A 315 5.92 -5.99 9.31
CA PHE A 315 5.27 -5.66 10.59
C PHE A 315 5.38 -6.81 11.58
N ASN A 316 5.19 -8.05 11.12
CA ASN A 316 5.39 -9.24 11.93
C ASN A 316 6.84 -9.38 12.39
N TYR A 317 7.83 -9.21 11.50
CA TYR A 317 9.24 -9.31 11.87
C TYR A 317 9.66 -8.26 12.91
N PHE A 318 9.25 -7.00 12.72
CA PHE A 318 9.58 -5.90 13.62
C PHE A 318 8.66 -5.80 14.85
N HIS A 319 7.74 -6.75 15.02
CA HIS A 319 6.74 -6.78 16.09
C HIS A 319 5.95 -5.46 16.23
N ILE A 320 5.57 -4.87 15.10
CA ILE A 320 4.70 -3.68 15.10
C ILE A 320 3.26 -4.13 15.37
N PRO A 321 2.59 -3.64 16.42
CA PRO A 321 1.20 -4.02 16.69
C PRO A 321 0.29 -3.48 15.58
N PHE A 322 -0.32 -4.38 14.81
CA PHE A 322 -1.24 -4.01 13.73
C PHE A 322 -2.55 -4.79 13.81
N ASN A 323 -3.66 -4.10 13.60
CA ASN A 323 -4.95 -4.74 13.29
C ASN A 323 -5.34 -4.32 11.87
N LYS A 324 -5.34 -5.28 10.95
CA LYS A 324 -5.60 -5.05 9.52
C LYS A 324 -6.92 -4.27 9.29
N SER A 325 -7.98 -4.67 9.98
CA SER A 325 -9.32 -4.06 9.85
C SER A 325 -9.35 -2.62 10.31
N THR A 326 -8.77 -2.33 11.48
CA THR A 326 -8.67 -0.97 12.02
C THR A 326 -7.84 -0.05 11.12
N VAL A 327 -6.72 -0.54 10.59
CA VAL A 327 -5.85 0.29 9.74
C VAL A 327 -6.50 0.54 8.37
N ILE A 328 -7.12 -0.46 7.74
CA ILE A 328 -7.87 -0.27 6.49
C ILE A 328 -8.99 0.77 6.67
N CYS A 329 -9.79 0.61 7.73
CA CYS A 329 -10.89 1.53 8.05
C CYS A 329 -10.38 2.97 8.24
N SER A 330 -9.39 3.17 9.11
CA SER A 330 -8.83 4.50 9.40
C SER A 330 -8.16 5.14 8.19
N SER A 331 -7.41 4.38 7.39
CA SER A 331 -6.78 4.87 6.16
C SER A 331 -7.81 5.31 5.10
N ALA A 332 -8.89 4.54 4.92
CA ALA A 332 -9.96 4.89 3.99
C ALA A 332 -10.68 6.16 4.45
N LEU A 333 -10.99 6.28 5.74
CA LEU A 333 -11.62 7.47 6.32
C LEU A 333 -10.71 8.70 6.26
N GLU A 334 -9.41 8.58 6.51
CA GLU A 334 -8.44 9.67 6.35
C GLU A 334 -8.41 10.17 4.89
N THR A 335 -8.44 9.25 3.93
CA THR A 335 -8.51 9.60 2.50
C THR A 335 -9.78 10.38 2.16
N ILE A 336 -10.94 9.91 2.64
CA ILE A 336 -12.21 10.62 2.47
C ILE A 336 -12.16 12.01 3.12
N ARG A 337 -11.62 12.11 4.33
CA ARG A 337 -11.46 13.38 5.07
C ARG A 337 -10.56 14.37 4.32
N ASN A 338 -9.47 13.88 3.72
CA ASN A 338 -8.57 14.71 2.92
C ASN A 338 -9.26 15.22 1.65
N ASN A 339 -10.03 14.37 0.95
CA ASN A 339 -10.81 14.79 -0.21
C ASN A 339 -11.85 15.85 0.17
N PHE A 340 -12.55 15.66 1.30
CA PHE A 340 -13.51 16.61 1.84
C PHE A 340 -12.86 17.96 2.18
N ASN A 341 -11.72 17.95 2.88
CA ASN A 341 -10.98 19.17 3.23
C ASN A 341 -10.47 19.89 1.98
N THR A 342 -10.02 19.15 0.97
CA THR A 342 -9.59 19.72 -0.31
C THR A 342 -10.74 20.45 -1.01
N LEU A 343 -11.94 19.86 -1.03
CA LEU A 343 -13.13 20.52 -1.58
C LEU A 343 -13.50 21.78 -0.80
N ILE A 344 -13.47 21.73 0.54
CA ILE A 344 -13.72 22.92 1.37
C ILE A 344 -12.75 24.05 0.98
N LEU A 345 -11.45 23.77 0.92
CA LEU A 345 -10.45 24.78 0.56
C LEU A 345 -10.70 25.34 -0.84
N ALA A 346 -11.04 24.49 -1.82
CA ALA A 346 -11.36 24.91 -3.17
C ALA A 346 -12.58 25.86 -3.21
N PHE A 347 -13.63 25.56 -2.44
CA PHE A 347 -14.81 26.45 -2.33
C PHE A 347 -14.50 27.74 -1.56
N GLU A 348 -13.71 27.69 -0.50
CA GLU A 348 -13.31 28.87 0.26
C GLU A 348 -12.53 29.86 -0.62
N GLU A 349 -11.57 29.37 -1.38
CA GLU A 349 -10.82 30.19 -2.33
C GLU A 349 -11.71 30.73 -3.45
N LEU A 350 -12.66 29.94 -3.96
CA LEU A 350 -13.63 30.39 -4.96
C LEU A 350 -14.48 31.55 -4.44
N ILE A 351 -14.95 31.46 -3.19
CA ILE A 351 -15.76 32.51 -2.55
C ILE A 351 -14.92 33.77 -2.34
N ILE A 352 -13.70 33.64 -1.82
CA ILE A 352 -12.77 34.77 -1.63
C ILE A 352 -12.50 35.47 -2.96
N TYR A 353 -12.27 34.71 -4.02
CA TYR A 353 -12.06 35.25 -5.36
C TYR A 353 -13.32 36.00 -5.84
N CYS A 354 -14.51 35.42 -5.70
CA CYS A 354 -15.77 36.10 -6.05
C CYS A 354 -15.94 37.42 -5.29
N CYS A 355 -15.56 37.47 -4.00
CA CYS A 355 -15.61 38.70 -3.22
C CYS A 355 -14.64 39.78 -3.73
N ASN A 356 -13.42 39.39 -4.13
CA ASN A 356 -12.43 40.30 -4.71
C ASN A 356 -12.95 40.97 -6.00
N ASP A 357 -13.68 40.21 -6.82
CA ASP A 357 -14.24 40.68 -8.08
C ASP A 357 -15.69 41.21 -7.94
N LEU A 358 -16.19 41.38 -6.69
CA LEU A 358 -17.55 41.82 -6.36
C LEU A 358 -18.67 41.01 -7.06
N ARG A 359 -18.39 39.73 -7.35
CA ARG A 359 -19.34 38.80 -7.97
C ARG A 359 -20.24 38.19 -6.90
N ASN A 360 -21.54 38.46 -7.01
CA ASN A 360 -22.55 38.02 -6.05
C ASN A 360 -23.11 36.62 -6.34
N ILE A 361 -23.00 36.09 -7.55
CA ILE A 361 -23.50 34.75 -7.91
C ILE A 361 -22.49 34.01 -8.78
N ILE A 362 -22.21 32.76 -8.42
CA ILE A 362 -21.40 31.84 -9.22
C ILE A 362 -22.04 30.45 -9.25
N THR A 363 -22.13 29.88 -10.45
CA THR A 363 -22.58 28.50 -10.65
C THR A 363 -21.45 27.69 -11.26
N ILE A 364 -21.11 26.56 -10.64
CA ILE A 364 -20.14 25.61 -11.14
C ILE A 364 -20.82 24.31 -11.54
N GLU A 365 -20.43 23.74 -12.67
CA GLU A 365 -20.75 22.39 -13.10
C GLU A 365 -19.52 21.51 -12.89
N ILE A 366 -19.70 20.40 -12.19
CA ILE A 366 -18.68 19.37 -11.98
C ILE A 366 -19.19 18.07 -12.60
N ARG A 367 -18.47 17.55 -13.59
CA ARG A 367 -18.81 16.31 -14.26
C ARG A 367 -18.17 15.12 -13.58
N ARG A 368 -18.82 13.96 -13.67
CA ARG A 368 -18.26 12.68 -13.20
C ARG A 368 -16.96 12.30 -13.93
N SER A 369 -16.72 12.82 -15.13
CA SER A 369 -15.46 12.66 -15.86
C SER A 369 -14.31 13.50 -15.29
N GLY A 370 -14.55 14.29 -14.24
CA GLY A 370 -13.58 15.22 -13.66
C GLY A 370 -13.59 16.61 -14.28
N ALA A 371 -14.23 16.79 -15.44
CA ALA A 371 -14.29 18.10 -16.09
C ALA A 371 -15.13 19.09 -15.27
N THR A 372 -14.60 20.28 -15.03
CA THR A 372 -15.29 21.34 -14.31
C THR A 372 -15.39 22.61 -15.15
N ARG A 373 -16.52 23.32 -15.04
CA ARG A 373 -16.70 24.61 -15.72
C ARG A 373 -17.62 25.52 -14.93
N ILE A 374 -17.50 26.81 -15.17
CA ILE A 374 -18.47 27.80 -14.69
C ILE A 374 -19.64 27.79 -15.67
N VAL A 375 -20.86 27.70 -15.15
CA VAL A 375 -22.09 27.83 -15.94
C VAL A 375 -22.39 29.32 -16.01
N GLU A 376 -22.24 29.89 -17.21
CA GLU A 376 -22.25 31.33 -17.46
C GLU A 376 -23.52 32.05 -16.97
N THR A 377 -23.33 33.35 -16.70
CA THR A 377 -24.36 34.36 -16.98
C THR A 377 -23.94 35.44 -17.98
N ASP A 378 -22.67 35.57 -18.41
CA ASP A 378 -22.33 36.45 -19.55
C ASP A 378 -21.01 36.03 -20.24
N ASN A 379 -21.09 35.77 -21.55
CA ASN A 379 -19.98 35.31 -22.39
C ASN A 379 -18.87 36.37 -22.51
N GLY A 380 -17.66 36.08 -22.02
CA GLY A 380 -16.43 36.66 -22.60
C GLY A 380 -15.56 37.59 -21.76
N CYS A 381 -15.68 37.61 -20.43
CA CYS A 381 -14.85 38.48 -19.58
C CYS A 381 -13.47 37.86 -19.24
N TYR A 382 -12.40 38.68 -19.21
CA TYR A 382 -11.03 38.26 -18.83
C TYR A 382 -10.96 37.59 -17.44
N HIS A 383 -11.83 37.99 -16.51
CA HIS A 383 -11.93 37.44 -15.16
C HIS A 383 -12.38 35.97 -15.13
N GLU A 384 -13.16 35.54 -16.12
CA GLU A 384 -13.65 34.17 -16.22
C GLU A 384 -12.53 33.20 -16.59
N LYS A 385 -11.59 33.62 -17.45
CA LYS A 385 -10.39 32.84 -17.77
C LYS A 385 -9.48 32.64 -16.56
N SER A 386 -9.41 33.62 -15.66
CA SER A 386 -8.63 33.53 -14.42
C SER A 386 -9.28 32.59 -13.41
N LEU A 387 -10.60 32.67 -13.23
CA LEU A 387 -11.37 31.72 -12.42
C LEU A 387 -11.23 30.28 -12.93
N GLN A 388 -11.39 30.08 -14.24
CA GLN A 388 -11.25 28.78 -14.89
C GLN A 388 -9.83 28.23 -14.75
N LYS A 389 -8.80 29.09 -14.72
CA LYS A 389 -7.41 28.64 -14.61
C LYS A 389 -6.96 28.41 -13.15
N CYS A 390 -7.43 29.22 -12.21
CA CYS A 390 -6.90 29.25 -10.84
C CYS A 390 -7.75 28.44 -9.83
N CYS A 391 -9.07 28.39 -10.01
CA CYS A 391 -9.97 27.78 -9.03
C CYS A 391 -10.49 26.42 -9.49
N LEU A 392 -10.85 26.27 -10.77
CA LEU A 392 -11.47 25.04 -11.28
C LEU A 392 -10.59 23.78 -11.21
N PRO A 393 -9.27 23.82 -11.49
CA PRO A 393 -8.42 22.62 -11.37
C PRO A 393 -8.42 22.00 -9.97
N LYS A 394 -8.79 22.76 -8.93
CA LYS A 394 -8.85 22.29 -7.55
C LYS A 394 -10.05 21.37 -7.28
N PHE A 395 -11.01 21.33 -8.20
CA PHE A 395 -12.13 20.39 -8.21
C PHE A 395 -11.87 19.16 -9.09
N GLU A 396 -10.74 19.13 -9.82
CA GLU A 396 -10.35 18.05 -10.73
C GLU A 396 -9.52 17.01 -9.96
N GLY A 397 -10.19 16.17 -9.19
CA GLY A 397 -9.54 15.11 -8.42
C GLY A 397 -10.28 13.78 -8.47
N LEU A 398 -9.52 12.69 -8.34
CA LEU A 398 -10.06 11.35 -8.17
C LEU A 398 -10.99 11.38 -6.93
N TYR A 399 -12.26 11.03 -7.11
CA TYR A 399 -13.32 11.05 -6.08
C TYR A 399 -13.92 12.42 -5.69
N MET A 400 -13.53 13.54 -6.30
CA MET A 400 -14.10 14.86 -5.94
C MET A 400 -15.60 14.95 -6.22
N PHE A 401 -16.04 14.44 -7.37
CA PHE A 401 -17.46 14.36 -7.72
C PHE A 401 -18.26 13.55 -6.67
N GLN A 402 -17.76 12.37 -6.30
CA GLN A 402 -18.42 11.48 -5.35
C GLN A 402 -18.44 12.10 -3.94
N THR A 403 -17.32 12.69 -3.52
CA THR A 403 -17.21 13.35 -2.21
C THR A 403 -18.19 14.50 -2.12
N LEU A 404 -18.25 15.38 -3.13
CA LEU A 404 -19.20 16.48 -3.16
C LEU A 404 -20.65 15.97 -3.15
N ASN A 405 -20.99 14.98 -3.98
CA ASN A 405 -22.35 14.47 -4.06
C ASN A 405 -22.86 13.89 -2.74
N ASN A 406 -21.98 13.22 -1.98
CA ASN A 406 -22.35 12.56 -0.72
C ASN A 406 -22.18 13.45 0.51
N MET A 407 -21.36 14.51 0.44
CA MET A 407 -21.06 15.38 1.59
C MET A 407 -21.47 16.84 1.39
N GLN A 408 -22.31 17.16 0.39
CA GLN A 408 -22.70 18.55 0.09
C GLN A 408 -23.28 19.29 1.29
N THR A 409 -24.06 18.61 2.15
CA THR A 409 -24.68 19.22 3.33
C THR A 409 -23.62 19.67 4.33
N GLN A 410 -22.59 18.86 4.56
CA GLN A 410 -21.49 19.15 5.47
C GLN A 410 -20.63 20.29 4.93
N ILE A 411 -20.34 20.27 3.62
CA ILE A 411 -19.63 21.37 2.93
C ILE A 411 -20.41 22.68 3.08
N ARG A 412 -21.71 22.67 2.74
CA ARG A 412 -22.61 23.81 2.89
C ARG A 412 -22.57 24.39 4.30
N ASN A 413 -22.78 23.54 5.31
CA ASN A 413 -22.85 23.99 6.70
C ASN A 413 -21.53 24.63 7.16
N HIS A 414 -20.39 24.07 6.75
CA HIS A 414 -19.08 24.65 7.02
C HIS A 414 -18.91 26.02 6.36
N LEU A 415 -19.23 26.14 5.07
CA LEU A 415 -19.06 27.39 4.31
C LEU A 415 -20.00 28.49 4.80
N VAL A 416 -21.29 28.19 5.04
CA VAL A 416 -22.27 29.16 5.58
C VAL A 416 -21.81 29.68 6.94
N LYS A 417 -21.29 28.80 7.80
CA LYS A 417 -20.75 29.21 9.11
C LYS A 417 -19.51 30.07 8.96
N LYS A 418 -18.58 29.71 8.07
CA LYS A 418 -17.31 30.42 7.87
C LYS A 418 -17.50 31.80 7.25
N PHE A 419 -18.43 31.95 6.30
CA PHE A 419 -18.73 33.19 5.58
C PHE A 419 -20.05 33.83 6.06
N SER A 420 -20.31 33.80 7.37
CA SER A 420 -21.58 34.25 7.94
C SER A 420 -21.93 35.73 7.66
N ASP A 421 -20.93 36.59 7.47
CA ASP A 421 -21.13 38.01 7.12
C ASP A 421 -21.67 38.22 5.69
N LEU A 422 -21.52 37.21 4.81
CA LEU A 422 -21.89 37.31 3.40
C LEU A 422 -23.30 36.79 3.09
N GLU A 423 -24.07 36.38 4.10
CA GLU A 423 -25.39 35.73 3.95
C GLU A 423 -25.38 34.65 2.85
N LEU A 424 -24.34 33.81 2.86
CA LEU A 424 -24.08 32.84 1.80
C LEU A 424 -25.26 31.88 1.64
N ASN A 425 -25.81 31.83 0.42
CA ASN A 425 -26.79 30.85 0.01
C ASN A 425 -26.16 29.83 -0.96
N TRP A 426 -26.42 28.55 -0.67
CA TRP A 426 -25.87 27.39 -1.36
C TRP A 426 -27.00 26.56 -1.92
N GLU A 427 -27.03 26.44 -3.24
CA GLU A 427 -27.97 25.60 -3.97
C GLU A 427 -27.21 24.46 -4.65
N PHE A 428 -27.72 23.24 -4.47
CA PHE A 428 -27.10 22.02 -4.96
C PHE A 428 -28.11 21.23 -5.77
N SER A 429 -27.71 20.78 -6.96
CA SER A 429 -28.45 19.78 -7.72
C SER A 429 -27.49 18.78 -8.35
N SER A 430 -27.90 17.53 -8.45
CA SER A 430 -27.08 16.48 -9.07
C SER A 430 -27.90 15.57 -9.97
N THR A 431 -27.23 15.09 -11.00
CA THR A 431 -27.65 14.00 -11.89
C THR A 431 -26.61 12.88 -11.82
N TYR A 432 -26.81 11.80 -12.57
CA TYR A 432 -25.86 10.70 -12.61
C TYR A 432 -24.44 11.11 -13.07
N SER A 433 -24.34 12.12 -13.94
CA SER A 433 -23.09 12.53 -14.58
C SER A 433 -22.63 13.96 -14.25
N GLN A 434 -23.48 14.79 -13.65
CA GLN A 434 -23.23 16.20 -13.42
C GLN A 434 -23.72 16.65 -12.05
N ILE A 435 -22.96 17.54 -11.41
CA ILE A 435 -23.35 18.29 -10.22
C ILE A 435 -23.33 19.76 -10.58
N TYR A 436 -24.36 20.49 -10.17
CA TYR A 436 -24.40 21.94 -10.23
C TYR A 436 -24.43 22.50 -8.81
N VAL A 437 -23.49 23.39 -8.51
CA VAL A 437 -23.46 24.15 -7.26
C VAL A 437 -23.58 25.63 -7.60
N SER A 438 -24.62 26.28 -7.11
CA SER A 438 -24.79 27.73 -7.19
C SER A 438 -24.56 28.34 -5.82
N ILE A 439 -23.63 29.30 -5.75
CA ILE A 439 -23.29 30.06 -4.55
C ILE A 439 -23.71 31.51 -4.81
N SER A 440 -24.56 32.03 -3.94
CA SER A 440 -24.97 33.43 -3.94
C SER A 440 -24.55 34.12 -2.64
N LEU A 441 -24.09 35.36 -2.76
CA LEU A 441 -23.51 36.19 -1.70
C LEU A 441 -24.25 37.52 -1.63
N SER A 442 -24.48 38.02 -0.42
CA SER A 442 -25.02 39.34 -0.12
C SER A 442 -23.92 40.21 0.48
N PHE A 443 -23.55 41.27 -0.23
CA PHE A 443 -22.59 42.26 0.29
C PHE A 443 -23.25 43.28 1.23
N GLY A 444 -24.55 43.13 1.55
CA GLY A 444 -25.32 44.09 2.34
C GLY A 444 -24.72 44.38 3.72
N ASN A 445 -24.09 43.39 4.37
CA ASN A 445 -23.42 43.60 5.65
C ASN A 445 -22.00 44.20 5.51
N ILE A 446 -21.30 43.98 4.39
CA ILE A 446 -20.04 44.66 4.10
C ILE A 446 -20.28 46.16 3.93
N TYR A 447 -21.34 46.55 3.22
CA TYR A 447 -21.71 47.97 3.04
C TYR A 447 -21.99 48.68 4.38
N LYS A 448 -22.48 47.98 5.40
CA LYS A 448 -22.69 48.58 6.75
C LYS A 448 -21.38 48.91 7.47
N ASN A 449 -20.29 48.22 7.12
CA ASN A 449 -18.96 48.37 7.71
C ASN A 449 -18.03 49.29 6.91
N PHE A 450 -18.46 49.81 5.75
CA PHE A 450 -17.70 50.69 4.86
C PHE A 450 -17.54 52.14 5.35
N LYS A 451 -17.69 52.38 6.65
CA LYS A 451 -17.70 53.72 7.26
C LYS A 451 -16.32 54.35 7.38
#